data_AF-A0A6I5H513-F1
#
_entry.id   AF-A0A6I5H513-F1
#
_cell.length_a   1.000
_cell.length_b   1.000
_cell.length_c   1.000
_cell.angle_alpha   90.00
_cell.angle_beta   90.00
_cell.angle_gamma   90.00
#
_symmetry.space_group_name_H-M   'P 1'
#
loop_
_entity.id
_entity.type
_entity.pdbx_description
1 polymer ?
#
loop_
_entity_poly.entity_id
_entity_poly.type
_entity_poly.pdbx_seq_one_letter_code
_entity_poly.pdbx_strand_id
1 'polypeptide(L)' 'MQPTKGACAGDRDVSFGNSLRCQGQLAAHAADQRLSDVGDFDHSTTVHKALPQVGHEFDTVR' A
#
# COMPACT_ATOMS: atom_id res chain seq x y z
N MET A 1 9.24 11.35 3.67
CA MET A 1 7.99 10.56 3.55
C MET A 1 8.02 9.77 2.26
N GLN A 2 8.03 8.44 2.37
CA GLN A 2 7.87 7.54 1.24
C GLN A 2 6.38 7.31 0.94
N PRO A 3 6.00 7.04 -0.32
CA PRO A 3 4.61 6.80 -0.70
C PRO A 3 4.05 5.56 -0.01
N THR A 4 2.77 5.62 0.38
CA THR A 4 2.04 4.46 0.87
C THR A 4 1.86 3.40 -0.20
N LYS A 5 1.96 2.14 0.22
CA LYS A 5 1.44 1.02 -0.56
C LYS A 5 -0.03 0.81 -0.19
N GLY A 6 -0.93 0.90 -1.17
CA GLY A 6 -2.28 0.37 -1.05
C GLY A 6 -2.27 -1.13 -1.37
N ALA A 7 -2.81 -1.96 -0.47
CA ALA A 7 -3.06 -3.37 -0.73
C ALA A 7 -4.33 -3.80 0.00
N CYS A 8 -5.01 -4.86 -0.43
CA CYS A 8 -6.23 -5.36 0.22
C CYS A 8 -6.09 -6.82 0.63
N ALA A 9 -6.71 -7.20 1.75
CA ALA A 9 -6.78 -8.60 2.18
C ALA A 9 -7.62 -9.49 1.23
N GLY A 10 -8.54 -8.87 0.48
CA GLY A 10 -9.43 -9.52 -0.50
C GLY A 10 -8.80 -9.84 -1.85
N ASP A 11 -7.57 -9.39 -2.10
CA ASP A 11 -6.87 -9.65 -3.36
C ASP A 11 -6.61 -11.15 -3.54
N ARG A 12 -7.18 -11.73 -4.60
CA ARG A 12 -6.99 -13.13 -4.96
C ARG A 12 -5.92 -13.33 -6.03
N ASP A 13 -5.51 -12.26 -6.70
CA ASP A 13 -4.50 -12.29 -7.75
C ASP A 13 -3.09 -12.15 -7.14
N VAL A 14 -2.95 -11.27 -6.13
CA VAL A 14 -1.70 -11.05 -5.41
C VAL A 14 -1.92 -11.04 -3.91
N SER A 15 -1.35 -12.01 -3.19
CA SER A 15 -1.51 -12.10 -1.74
C SER A 15 -1.06 -10.84 -0.99
N PHE A 16 -1.95 -10.33 -0.12
CA PHE A 16 -1.66 -9.25 0.84
C PHE A 16 -0.45 -9.58 1.75
N GLY A 17 -0.18 -10.86 2.00
CA GLY A 17 0.97 -11.32 2.77
C GLY A 17 2.31 -10.84 2.21
N ASN A 18 2.41 -10.62 0.90
CA ASN A 18 3.60 -10.04 0.28
C ASN A 18 3.85 -8.60 0.73
N SER A 19 2.78 -7.80 0.87
CA SER A 19 2.85 -6.43 1.37
C SER A 19 3.27 -6.39 2.84
N LEU A 20 2.70 -7.26 3.67
CA LEU A 20 3.09 -7.40 5.08
C LEU A 20 4.56 -7.81 5.23
N ARG A 21 5.02 -8.75 4.41
CA ARG A 21 6.42 -9.18 4.39
C ARG A 21 7.37 -8.03 4.01
N CYS A 22 7.03 -7.28 2.97
CA CYS A 22 7.80 -6.10 2.56
C CYS A 22 7.84 -5.03 3.68
N GLN A 23 6.69 -4.78 4.32
CA GLN A 23 6.61 -3.84 5.44
C GLN A 23 7.54 -4.28 6.59
N GLY A 24 7.57 -5.57 6.92
CA GLY A 24 8.50 -6.10 7.92
C GLY A 24 9.97 -5.88 7.55
N GLN A 25 10.34 -6.09 6.29
CA GLN A 25 11.70 -5.86 5.80
C GLN A 25 12.09 -4.38 5.89
N LEU A 26 11.24 -3.48 5.41
CA LEU A 26 11.48 -2.03 5.48
C LEU A 26 11.56 -1.54 6.94
N ALA A 27 10.76 -2.12 7.84
CA ALA A 27 10.77 -1.77 9.27
C ALA A 27 12.10 -2.18 9.91
N ALA A 28 12.60 -3.37 9.56
CA ALA A 28 13.90 -3.86 10.02
C ALA A 28 15.06 -2.97 9.56
N HIS A 29 14.88 -2.20 8.49
CA HIS A 29 15.85 -1.24 7.97
C HIS A 29 15.57 0.22 8.38
N ALA A 30 14.68 0.44 9.36
CA ALA A 30 14.29 1.77 9.84
C ALA A 30 13.83 2.73 8.73
N ALA A 31 13.26 2.18 7.65
CA ALA A 31 12.65 3.00 6.61
C ALA A 31 11.40 3.69 7.15
N ASP A 32 11.19 4.94 6.75
CA ASP A 32 9.92 5.65 6.94
C ASP A 32 8.92 5.12 5.92
N GLN A 33 7.90 4.38 6.39
CA GLN A 33 6.97 3.64 5.54
C GLN A 33 5.57 3.56 6.14
N ARG A 34 4.58 3.38 5.27
CA ARG A 34 3.19 3.14 5.67
C ARG A 34 2.52 2.17 4.70
N LEU A 35 1.85 1.16 5.24
CA LEU A 35 1.01 0.23 4.50
C LEU A 35 -0.45 0.57 4.83
N SER A 36 -1.25 0.82 3.81
CA SER A 36 -2.68 1.12 3.97
C SER A 36 -3.50 -0.03 3.39
N ASP A 37 -4.31 -0.67 4.25
CA ASP A 37 -5.32 -1.61 3.82
C ASP A 37 -6.52 -0.84 3.26
N VAL A 38 -6.83 -1.02 1.98
CA VAL A 38 -7.92 -0.32 1.32
C VAL A 38 -9.27 -1.05 1.45
N GLY A 39 -9.33 -2.18 2.15
CA GLY A 39 -10.57 -2.92 2.44
C GLY A 39 -10.66 -4.26 1.69
N ASP A 40 -11.84 -4.87 1.64
CA ASP A 40 -12.08 -6.15 0.96
C ASP A 40 -12.58 -5.91 -0.47
N PHE A 41 -11.63 -5.70 -1.38
CA PHE A 41 -11.88 -5.46 -2.80
C PHE A 41 -11.05 -6.42 -3.66
N ASP A 42 -11.50 -6.65 -4.90
CA ASP A 42 -10.65 -7.30 -5.90
C ASP A 42 -9.43 -6.45 -6.26
N HIS A 43 -8.48 -7.07 -6.96
CA HIS A 43 -7.21 -6.45 -7.34
C HIS A 43 -7.39 -5.12 -8.08
N SER A 44 -8.27 -5.10 -9.09
CA SER A 44 -8.44 -3.95 -9.98
C SER A 44 -9.14 -2.79 -9.25
N THR A 45 -10.15 -3.11 -8.44
CA THR A 45 -10.87 -2.13 -7.63
C THR A 45 -9.96 -1.49 -6.59
N THR A 46 -9.06 -2.26 -6.00
CA THR A 46 -8.03 -1.77 -5.08
C THR A 46 -7.13 -0.72 -5.71
N VAL A 47 -6.69 -0.92 -6.96
CA VAL A 47 -5.89 0.08 -7.69
C VAL A 47 -6.67 1.40 -7.82
N HIS A 48 -7.92 1.35 -8.27
CA HIS A 48 -8.74 2.55 -8.45
C HIS A 48 -9.00 3.30 -7.13
N LYS A 49 -9.11 2.58 -6.01
CA LYS A 49 -9.32 3.19 -4.68
C LYS A 49 -8.04 3.76 -4.09
N ALA A 50 -6.90 3.11 -4.31
CA ALA A 50 -5.61 3.54 -3.78
C ALA A 50 -5.02 4.74 -4.54
N LEU A 51 -5.24 4.82 -5.87
CA LEU A 51 -4.56 5.79 -6.73
C LEU A 51 -4.72 7.27 -6.29
N PRO A 52 -5.92 7.75 -5.90
CA PRO A 52 -6.07 9.13 -5.42
C PRO A 52 -5.30 9.41 -4.13
N GLN A 53 -5.20 8.42 -3.22
CA GLN A 53 -4.47 8.56 -1.97
C GLN A 53 -2.97 8.68 -2.22
N VAL A 54 -2.43 7.83 -3.11
CA VAL A 54 -1.03 7.87 -3.53
C VAL A 54 -0.71 9.20 -4.20
N GLY A 55 -1.59 9.68 -5.11
CA GLY A 55 -1.41 10.97 -5.77
C GLY A 55 -1.33 12.13 -4.77
N HIS A 56 -2.25 12.18 -3.80
CA HIS A 56 -2.23 13.21 -2.77
C HIS A 56 -0.94 13.20 -1.94
N GLU A 57 -0.41 12.03 -1.60
CA GLU A 57 0.85 11.95 -0.86
C GLU A 57 2.03 12.53 -1.63
N PHE A 58 2.13 12.27 -2.93
CA PHE A 58 3.18 12.89 -3.74
C PHE A 58 3.04 14.41 -3.82
N ASP A 59 1.81 14.93 -3.88
CA ASP A 59 1.56 16.37 -3.86
C ASP A 59 2.01 17.03 -2.54
N THR A 60 1.91 16.33 -1.40
CA THR A 60 2.33 16.87 -0.08
C THR A 60 3.84 16.95 0.13
N VAL A 61 4.64 16.32 -0.74
CA VAL A 61 6.11 16.28 -0.66
C VAL A 61 6.75 17.31 -1.60
N ARG A 62 5.94 17.98 -2.43
CA ARG A 62 6.39 19.00 -3.40
C ARG A 62 6.51 20.37 -2.78
#